data_AF-A0A521RJL5-F1
#
_entry.id   AF-A0A521RJL5-F1
#
_cell.length_a   1.000
_cell.length_b   1.000
_cell.length_c   1.000
_cell.angle_alpha   90.00
_cell.angle_beta   90.00
_cell.angle_gamma   90.00
#
_symmetry.space_group_name_H-M   'P 1'
#
loop_
_entity.id
_entity.type
_entity.pdbx_description
1 polymer ?
#
loop_
_entity_poly.entity_id
_entity_poly.type
_entity_poly.pdbx_seq_one_letter_code
_entity_poly.pdbx_strand_id
1 'polypeptide(L)'
;MSDTPTTVVAIRSRLSLPQLHWGLVLMFLLIGSLGFYIVYPLILILINSFNVATIADPPVYGLQAWRDAFNEPGIWQSLWNSIKIGVILQVIALPLGIFISWLLARTNIFFAAGFELFFWVSFMMPTIATTFGWMLLLDPNTGLVNT
;
A
#
# COMPACT_ATOMS: atom_id res chain seq x y z
N MET A 1 64.82 -19.80 -21.71
CA MET A 1 64.40 -20.08 -20.32
C MET A 1 64.18 -18.74 -19.65
N SER A 2 62.91 -18.44 -19.36
CA SER A 2 62.38 -17.12 -19.06
C SER A 2 61.77 -17.12 -17.65
N ASP A 3 62.43 -16.48 -16.70
CA ASP A 3 61.91 -16.32 -15.34
C ASP A 3 61.45 -14.86 -15.16
N THR A 4 60.22 -14.57 -15.55
CA THR A 4 59.52 -13.32 -15.18
C THR A 4 58.98 -13.47 -13.76
N PRO A 5 59.40 -12.62 -12.79
CA PRO A 5 58.86 -12.67 -11.44
C PRO A 5 57.41 -12.18 -11.45
N THR A 6 56.47 -13.06 -11.10
CA THR A 6 55.06 -12.75 -10.92
C THR A 6 54.87 -11.91 -9.66
N THR A 7 54.82 -10.58 -9.81
CA THR A 7 54.40 -9.68 -8.73
C THR A 7 52.94 -9.95 -8.38
N VAL A 8 52.71 -10.65 -7.28
CA VAL A 8 51.39 -10.85 -6.68
C VAL A 8 50.93 -9.51 -6.12
N VAL A 9 50.04 -8.81 -6.85
CA VAL A 9 49.37 -7.61 -6.37
C VAL A 9 48.39 -8.01 -5.27
N ALA A 10 48.79 -7.80 -4.01
CA ALA A 10 47.90 -8.00 -2.87
C ALA A 10 46.83 -6.89 -2.86
N ILE A 11 45.66 -7.17 -3.43
CA ILE A 11 44.47 -6.31 -3.29
C ILE A 11 43.98 -6.44 -1.84
N ARG A 12 44.50 -5.58 -0.95
CA ARG A 12 43.94 -5.41 0.39
C ARG A 12 42.61 -4.65 0.25
N SER A 13 41.50 -5.37 0.17
CA SER A 13 40.19 -4.77 0.41
C SER A 13 40.14 -4.33 1.88
N ARG A 14 40.44 -3.05 2.13
CA ARG A 14 40.11 -2.44 3.41
C ARG A 14 38.60 -2.28 3.42
N LEU A 15 37.91 -3.18 4.14
CA LEU A 15 36.53 -2.96 4.53
C LEU A 15 36.54 -1.73 5.45
N SER A 16 36.35 -0.55 4.86
CA SER A 16 36.23 0.69 5.59
C SER A 16 34.92 0.65 6.36
N LEU A 17 34.99 0.35 7.66
CA LEU A 17 33.83 0.47 8.54
C LEU A 17 33.33 1.92 8.48
N PRO A 18 32.01 2.16 8.31
CA PRO A 18 31.49 3.51 8.24
C PRO A 18 31.86 4.25 9.53
N GLN A 19 32.49 5.41 9.39
CA GLN A 19 32.82 6.26 10.53
C GLN A 19 31.50 6.64 11.22
N LEU A 20 31.39 6.36 12.52
CA LEU A 20 30.16 6.55 13.29
C LEU A 20 29.88 8.06 13.44
N HIS A 21 29.22 8.63 12.44
CA HIS A 21 28.75 10.01 12.49
C HIS A 21 27.43 10.07 13.26
N TRP A 22 27.24 11.09 14.08
CA TRP A 22 26.02 11.29 14.88
C TRP A 22 24.74 11.32 14.02
N GLY A 23 24.85 11.76 12.76
CA GLY A 23 23.77 11.70 11.78
C GLY A 23 23.30 10.27 11.45
N LEU A 24 24.21 9.29 11.41
CA LEU A 24 23.84 7.89 11.21
C LEU A 24 23.05 7.35 12.41
N VAL A 25 23.49 7.69 13.63
CA VAL A 25 22.78 7.31 14.86
C VAL A 25 21.38 7.90 14.88
N LEU A 26 21.23 9.18 14.56
CA LEU A 26 19.93 9.84 14.48
C LEU A 26 19.04 9.23 13.40
N MET A 27 19.60 8.92 12.23
CA MET A 27 18.86 8.26 11.15
C MET A 27 18.37 6.86 11.57
N PHE A 28 19.23 6.04 12.19
CA PHE A 28 18.84 4.74 12.71
C PHE A 28 17.77 4.84 13.79
N LEU A 29 17.86 5.84 14.68
CA LEU A 29 16.84 6.08 15.70
C LEU A 29 15.49 6.48 15.10
N LEU A 30 15.48 7.35 14.09
CA LEU A 30 14.24 7.78 13.42
C LEU A 30 13.59 6.65 12.61
N ILE A 31 14.38 5.92 11.83
CA ILE A 31 13.88 4.78 11.05
C ILE A 31 13.44 3.66 12.00
N GLY A 32 14.22 3.40 13.05
CA GLY A 32 13.90 2.39 14.05
C GLY A 32 12.64 2.71 14.83
N SER A 33 12.44 3.97 15.25
CA SER A 33 11.24 4.40 15.95
C SER A 33 10.01 4.36 15.04
N LEU A 34 10.10 4.88 13.81
CA LEU A 34 9.03 4.81 12.83
C LEU A 34 8.67 3.34 12.51
N GLY A 35 9.68 2.51 12.29
CA GLY A 35 9.52 1.07 12.09
C GLY A 35 8.83 0.41 13.28
N PHE A 36 9.23 0.75 14.51
CA PHE A 36 8.57 0.27 15.72
C PHE A 36 7.09 0.68 15.77
N TYR A 37 6.75 1.94 15.50
CA TYR A 37 5.36 2.41 15.50
C TYR A 37 4.48 1.70 14.46
N ILE A 38 5.04 1.27 13.34
CA ILE A 38 4.31 0.54 12.29
C ILE A 38 4.21 -0.95 12.65
N VAL A 39 5.33 -1.57 13.03
CA VAL A 39 5.43 -3.02 13.21
C VAL A 39 4.80 -3.47 14.53
N TYR A 40 4.93 -2.69 15.60
CA TYR A 40 4.37 -3.01 16.91
C TYR A 40 2.86 -3.29 16.89
N PRO A 41 1.98 -2.41 16.36
CA PRO A 41 0.55 -2.70 16.30
C PRO A 41 0.23 -3.89 15.37
N LEU A 42 1.01 -4.12 14.31
CA LEU A 42 0.83 -5.31 13.46
C LEU A 42 1.12 -6.61 14.22
N ILE A 43 2.19 -6.62 15.03
CA ILE A 43 2.49 -7.74 15.92
C ILE A 43 1.36 -7.92 16.94
N LEU A 44 0.84 -6.84 17.52
CA LEU A 44 -0.30 -6.92 18.43
C LEU A 44 -1.54 -7.49 17.76
N ILE A 45 -1.87 -7.05 16.53
CA ILE A 45 -3.00 -7.60 15.76
C ILE A 45 -2.78 -9.09 15.50
N LEU A 46 -1.57 -9.49 15.13
CA LEU A 46 -1.24 -10.90 14.88
C LEU A 46 -1.40 -11.74 16.15
N ILE A 47 -0.85 -11.30 17.29
CA ILE A 47 -0.99 -12.00 18.56
C ILE A 47 -2.48 -12.06 18.99
N ASN A 48 -3.21 -10.95 18.87
CA ASN A 48 -4.63 -10.88 19.21
C ASN A 48 -5.51 -11.68 18.26
N SER A 49 -5.08 -11.97 17.03
CA SER A 49 -5.83 -12.84 16.11
C SER A 49 -5.98 -14.27 16.63
N PHE A 50 -5.09 -14.69 17.55
CA PHE A 50 -5.17 -15.98 18.23
C PHE A 50 -5.93 -15.90 19.55
N ASN A 51 -6.31 -14.71 20.01
CA ASN A 51 -7.09 -14.56 21.23
C ASN A 51 -8.55 -14.94 20.95
N VAL A 52 -9.03 -15.99 21.62
CA VAL A 52 -10.41 -16.50 21.52
C VAL A 52 -11.28 -16.03 22.69
N ALA A 53 -10.71 -15.31 23.66
CA ALA A 53 -11.46 -14.76 24.77
C ALA A 53 -12.35 -13.59 24.32
N THR A 54 -13.48 -13.41 25.00
CA THR A 54 -14.29 -12.21 24.79
C THR A 54 -13.58 -10.98 25.35
N ILE A 55 -14.01 -9.78 24.95
CA ILE A 55 -13.42 -8.51 25.42
C ILE A 55 -13.43 -8.39 26.95
N ALA A 56 -14.33 -9.10 27.63
CA ALA A 56 -14.49 -9.07 29.09
C ALA A 56 -13.65 -10.12 29.85
N ASP A 57 -13.07 -11.10 29.15
CA ASP A 57 -12.36 -12.22 29.77
C ASP A 57 -10.84 -12.11 29.63
N PRO A 58 -10.05 -12.76 30.52
CA PRO A 58 -8.61 -12.86 30.35
C PRO A 58 -8.24 -13.49 28.99
N PRO A 59 -7.16 -13.05 28.32
CA PRO A 59 -6.78 -13.58 27.02
C PRO A 59 -6.56 -15.10 27.05
N VAL A 60 -7.24 -15.79 26.16
CA VAL A 60 -7.06 -17.23 25.94
C VAL A 60 -6.61 -17.41 24.50
N TYR A 61 -5.43 -17.99 24.30
CA TYR A 61 -4.87 -18.18 22.96
C TYR A 61 -5.26 -19.53 22.38
N GLY A 62 -5.70 -19.53 21.13
CA GLY A 62 -6.12 -20.72 20.40
C GLY A 62 -6.29 -20.50 18.90
N LEU A 63 -6.58 -21.58 18.18
CA LEU A 63 -6.84 -21.56 16.74
C LEU A 63 -8.33 -21.54 16.38
N GLN A 64 -9.21 -21.46 17.39
CA GLN A 64 -10.65 -21.56 17.18
C GLN A 64 -11.19 -20.40 16.34
N ALA A 65 -10.79 -19.17 16.64
CA ALA A 65 -11.18 -17.99 15.85
C ALA A 65 -10.82 -18.12 14.36
N TRP A 66 -9.66 -18.70 14.05
CA TRP A 66 -9.26 -18.97 12.67
C TRP A 66 -10.11 -20.07 12.01
N ARG A 67 -10.41 -21.16 12.73
CA ARG A 67 -11.29 -22.22 12.23
C ARG A 67 -12.70 -21.68 11.95
N ASP A 68 -13.25 -20.89 12.86
CA ASP A 68 -14.56 -20.28 12.71
C ASP A 68 -14.57 -19.33 11.50
N ALA A 69 -13.55 -18.48 11.38
CA ALA A 69 -13.41 -17.58 10.25
C ALA A 69 -13.33 -18.30 8.89
N PHE A 70 -12.62 -19.43 8.80
CA PHE A 70 -12.51 -20.19 7.54
C PHE A 70 -13.75 -21.04 7.23
N ASN A 71 -14.53 -21.41 8.24
CA ASN A 71 -15.79 -22.15 8.08
C ASN A 71 -16.99 -21.21 7.89
N GLU A 72 -16.83 -19.90 8.10
CA GLU A 72 -17.89 -18.93 7.94
C GLU A 72 -18.42 -18.91 6.49
N PRO A 73 -19.74 -19.14 6.30
CA PRO A 73 -20.34 -19.09 4.97
C PRO A 73 -20.15 -17.70 4.35
N GLY A 74 -19.42 -17.65 3.23
CA GLY A 74 -19.22 -16.41 2.46
C GLY A 74 -17.89 -15.70 2.68
N ILE A 75 -17.02 -16.14 3.60
CA ILE A 75 -15.69 -15.55 3.77
C ILE A 75 -14.89 -15.55 2.47
N TRP A 76 -14.86 -16.71 1.78
CA TRP A 76 -14.15 -16.88 0.52
C TRP A 76 -14.76 -16.06 -0.61
N GLN A 77 -16.09 -15.93 -0.63
CA GLN A 77 -16.78 -15.11 -1.62
C GLN A 77 -16.47 -13.62 -1.41
N SER A 78 -16.47 -13.14 -0.17
CA SER A 78 -16.13 -11.75 0.17
C SER A 78 -14.68 -11.41 -0.17
N LEU A 79 -13.74 -12.31 0.15
CA LEU A 79 -12.33 -12.19 -0.22
C LEU A 79 -12.16 -12.10 -1.74
N TRP A 80 -12.81 -13.00 -2.48
CA TRP A 80 -12.72 -13.01 -3.93
C TRP A 80 -13.36 -11.76 -4.56
N ASN A 81 -14.49 -11.29 -4.03
CA ASN A 81 -15.11 -10.06 -4.50
C ASN A 81 -14.18 -8.86 -4.31
N SER A 82 -13.50 -8.76 -3.18
CA SER A 82 -12.56 -7.68 -2.89
C SER A 82 -11.37 -7.68 -3.85
N ILE A 83 -10.77 -8.86 -4.07
CA ILE A 83 -9.69 -9.04 -5.06
C ILE A 83 -10.17 -8.68 -6.47
N LYS A 84 -11.34 -9.18 -6.87
CA LYS A 84 -11.91 -8.94 -8.19
C LYS A 84 -12.12 -7.45 -8.46
N ILE A 85 -12.72 -6.72 -7.51
CA ILE A 85 -12.91 -5.27 -7.63
C ILE A 85 -11.56 -4.56 -7.73
N GLY A 86 -10.59 -4.89 -6.87
CA GLY A 86 -9.27 -4.28 -6.88
C GLY A 86 -8.53 -4.49 -8.20
N VAL A 87 -8.56 -5.71 -8.74
CA VAL A 87 -7.92 -6.04 -10.03
C VAL A 87 -8.58 -5.33 -11.19
N ILE A 88 -9.92 -5.34 -11.28
CA ILE A 88 -10.65 -4.65 -12.35
C ILE A 88 -10.36 -3.15 -12.31
N LEU A 89 -10.38 -2.55 -11.11
CA LEU A 89 -10.06 -1.14 -10.93
C LEU A 89 -8.63 -0.84 -11.41
N GLN A 90 -7.64 -1.64 -11.01
CA GLN A 90 -6.24 -1.41 -11.38
C GLN A 90 -6.00 -1.55 -12.88
N VAL A 91 -6.61 -2.56 -13.51
CA VAL A 91 -6.47 -2.83 -14.95
C VAL A 91 -7.09 -1.73 -15.80
N ILE A 92 -8.14 -1.06 -15.32
CA ILE A 92 -8.77 0.06 -16.03
C ILE A 92 -8.07 1.38 -15.70
N ALA A 93 -7.80 1.64 -14.42
CA ALA A 93 -7.27 2.91 -13.96
C ALA A 93 -5.81 3.14 -14.40
N LEU A 94 -4.95 2.11 -14.39
CA LEU A 94 -3.55 2.28 -14.76
C LEU A 94 -3.36 2.71 -16.22
N PRO A 95 -3.90 1.99 -17.23
CA PRO A 95 -3.72 2.38 -18.62
C PRO A 95 -4.32 3.74 -18.91
N LEU A 96 -5.51 4.04 -18.37
CA LEU A 96 -6.14 5.35 -18.53
C LEU A 96 -5.31 6.47 -17.89
N GLY A 97 -4.82 6.25 -16.66
CA GLY A 97 -3.97 7.22 -15.97
C GLY A 97 -2.66 7.49 -16.70
N ILE A 98 -1.99 6.43 -17.17
CA ILE A 98 -0.76 6.54 -17.98
C ILE A 98 -1.05 7.28 -19.29
N PHE A 99 -2.13 6.92 -19.97
CA PHE A 99 -2.51 7.53 -21.25
C PHE A 99 -2.81 9.02 -21.11
N ILE A 100 -3.63 9.41 -20.12
CA ILE A 100 -3.98 10.81 -19.84
C ILE A 100 -2.74 11.60 -19.40
N SER A 101 -1.90 11.03 -18.52
CA SER A 101 -0.66 11.66 -18.08
C SER A 101 0.30 11.90 -19.25
N TRP A 102 0.47 10.91 -20.13
CA TRP A 102 1.29 11.04 -21.33
C TRP A 102 0.75 12.14 -22.26
N LEU A 103 -0.57 12.17 -22.48
CA LEU A 103 -1.23 13.20 -23.27
C LEU A 103 -0.96 14.61 -22.73
N LEU A 104 -1.14 14.84 -21.43
CA LEU A 104 -0.90 16.15 -20.83
C LEU A 104 0.57 16.57 -20.85
N ALA A 105 1.49 15.61 -20.68
CA ALA A 105 2.92 15.91 -20.62
C ALA A 105 3.59 16.05 -22.00
N ARG A 106 3.06 15.39 -23.04
CA ARG A 106 3.71 15.30 -24.36
C ARG A 106 2.93 15.95 -25.49
N THR A 107 1.65 16.25 -25.31
CA THR A 107 0.81 16.89 -26.32
C THR A 107 0.46 18.31 -25.86
N ASN A 108 0.47 19.27 -26.79
CA ASN A 108 0.02 20.63 -26.50
C ASN A 108 -1.51 20.69 -26.49
N ILE A 109 -2.11 20.34 -25.34
CA ILE A 109 -3.55 20.31 -25.14
C ILE A 109 -4.03 21.69 -24.66
N PHE A 110 -5.04 22.23 -25.33
CA PHE A 110 -5.70 23.45 -24.86
C PHE A 110 -6.30 23.22 -23.47
N PHE A 111 -5.99 24.09 -22.51
CA PHE A 111 -6.47 24.01 -21.12
C PHE A 111 -5.92 22.84 -20.28
N ALA A 112 -4.71 22.34 -20.58
CA ALA A 112 -4.06 21.28 -19.81
C ALA A 112 -4.00 21.53 -18.27
N ALA A 113 -3.70 22.76 -17.85
CA ALA A 113 -3.65 23.14 -16.43
C ALA A 113 -5.01 23.04 -15.73
N GLY A 114 -6.12 23.23 -16.45
CA GLY A 114 -7.46 23.07 -15.90
C GLY A 114 -7.82 21.60 -15.66
N PHE A 115 -7.40 20.70 -16.56
CA PHE A 115 -7.53 19.25 -16.34
C PHE A 115 -6.74 18.80 -15.11
N GLU A 116 -5.51 19.30 -14.95
CA GLU A 116 -4.71 19.04 -13.76
C GLU A 116 -5.43 19.50 -12.48
N LEU A 117 -6.00 20.71 -12.48
CA LEU A 117 -6.81 21.22 -11.37
C LEU A 117 -8.01 20.30 -11.07
N PHE A 118 -8.74 19.83 -12.09
CA PHE A 118 -9.88 18.93 -11.87
C PHE A 118 -9.46 17.59 -11.27
N PHE A 119 -8.30 17.05 -11.64
CA PHE A 119 -7.76 15.85 -10.98
C PHE A 119 -7.44 16.11 -9.51
N TRP A 120 -6.84 17.26 -9.19
CA TRP A 120 -6.62 17.66 -7.80
C TRP A 120 -7.92 17.82 -7.02
N VAL A 121 -8.93 18.47 -7.61
CA VAL A 121 -10.26 18.60 -6.98
C VAL A 121 -10.86 17.23 -6.72
N SER A 122 -10.83 16.33 -7.71
CA SER A 122 -11.36 14.96 -7.54
C SER A 122 -10.57 14.17 -6.50
N PHE A 123 -9.26 14.34 -6.42
CA PHE A 123 -8.42 13.66 -5.42
C PHE A 123 -8.69 14.16 -4.00
N MET A 124 -9.02 15.45 -3.85
CA MET A 124 -9.37 16.08 -2.58
C MET A 124 -10.82 15.83 -2.16
N MET A 125 -11.65 15.21 -3.02
CA MET A 125 -13.03 14.88 -2.66
C MET A 125 -13.06 13.82 -1.56
N PRO A 126 -13.84 14.05 -0.48
CA PRO A 126 -13.99 13.06 0.57
C PRO A 126 -14.77 11.85 0.05
N THR A 127 -14.29 10.64 0.37
CA THR A 127 -14.87 9.38 -0.11
C THR A 127 -16.37 9.29 0.14
N ILE A 128 -16.84 9.76 1.30
CA ILE A 128 -18.26 9.76 1.66
C ILE A 128 -19.08 10.57 0.64
N ALA A 129 -18.65 11.78 0.30
CA ALA A 129 -19.36 12.63 -0.66
C ALA A 129 -19.39 12.00 -2.05
N THR A 130 -18.27 11.43 -2.51
CA THR A 130 -18.20 10.73 -3.80
C THR A 130 -19.15 9.53 -3.84
N THR A 131 -19.19 8.72 -2.78
CA THR A 131 -20.09 7.56 -2.69
C THR A 131 -21.56 8.00 -2.72
N PHE A 132 -21.95 9.02 -1.94
CA PHE A 132 -23.32 9.56 -1.99
C PHE A 132 -23.68 10.14 -3.35
N GLY A 133 -22.76 10.84 -4.01
CA GLY A 133 -22.96 11.36 -5.36
C GLY A 133 -23.32 10.25 -6.35
N TRP A 134 -22.57 9.15 -6.35
CA TRP A 134 -22.87 7.99 -7.20
C TRP A 134 -24.17 7.28 -6.83
N MET A 135 -24.47 7.13 -5.53
CA MET A 135 -25.72 6.51 -5.08
C MET A 135 -26.94 7.30 -5.53
N LEU A 136 -26.93 8.63 -5.38
CA LEU A 136 -28.04 9.49 -5.83
C LEU A 136 -28.18 9.49 -7.36
N LEU A 137 -27.06 9.53 -8.07
CA LEU A 137 -27.06 9.54 -9.53
C LEU A 137 -27.62 8.24 -10.13
N LEU A 138 -27.37 7.10 -9.47
CA LEU A 138 -27.81 5.77 -9.89
C LEU A 138 -29.10 5.30 -9.16
N ASP A 139 -29.73 6.18 -8.36
CA ASP A 139 -30.94 5.83 -7.62
C ASP A 139 -32.07 5.41 -8.57
N PRO A 140 -32.77 4.30 -8.34
CA PRO A 140 -33.81 3.82 -9.26
C PRO A 140 -35.06 4.70 -9.35
N ASN A 141 -35.31 5.54 -8.34
CA ASN A 141 -36.56 6.32 -8.26
C ASN A 141 -36.32 7.79 -8.60
N THR A 142 -35.12 8.31 -8.34
CA THR A 142 -34.76 9.73 -8.42
C THR A 142 -33.46 9.99 -9.17
N GLY A 143 -32.77 8.92 -9.59
CA GLY A 143 -31.47 9.02 -10.24
C GLY A 143 -31.55 9.51 -11.67
N LEU A 144 -30.55 10.30 -12.05
CA LEU A 144 -30.48 10.89 -13.38
C LEU A 144 -30.06 9.89 -14.47
N VAL A 145 -29.38 8.81 -14.09
CA VAL A 145 -28.87 7.79 -15.04
C VAL A 145 -29.71 6.52 -15.05
N ASN A 146 -30.42 6.23 -13.96
CA ASN A 146 -31.21 5.01 -13.78
C ASN A 146 -32.71 5.31 -13.72
N THR A 147 -33.23 5.94 -14.79
CA THR A 147 -34.66 6.25 -14.99
C THR A 147 -35.41 5.15 -15.72
#